data_AF-A0A4P9XAF6-F1
#
_entry.id   AF-A0A4P9XAF6-F1
#
_cell.length_a   1.000
_cell.length_b   1.000
_cell.length_c   1.000
_cell.angle_alpha   90.00
_cell.angle_beta   90.00
_cell.angle_gamma   90.00
#
_symmetry.space_group_name_H-M   'P 1'
#
loop_
_entity.id
_entity.type
_entity.pdbx_description
1 polymer ?
#
loop_
_entity_poly.entity_id
_entity_poly.type
_entity_poly.pdbx_seq_one_letter_code
_entity_poly.pdbx_strand_id
1 'polypeptide(L)'
;MPSGPALPGHGSAQPWGLSRAIDLQSPETWEKERPRDTATTGITELPPRSHDPGQAPHCSILVGTHDPRHVMMTLGRAAARLASPAPSPACLQFYIIETQTPQLARFLLMLSCFLAPLDPDASVHENMLMWLEIYGNLLLRPRTQALLDQRLTALRDALDDDRPRGSVAMASLKFRERDDVAASFAAWRSTPSPPRPPLAMPSLWDARCRAFYGVRYDARANLADWDFHMKVKPLSELIQKPPFLHYRATGQAFPVRDAQHTQANRTLAGVQHVAVDAAALAATSAGRDVLAQRRGGAAPDLAGGLKWGLWGDILASPYWAFAADTDVPARRETVNEQPRHTTAEIAAMALVDLYDALRHAGATWDAAAPLGSGGAAPGPSPSASTSGLTWQLHLLSIDPARQRKALPPAGSANAVVLGCDVADHAPAYADRLAPGGHLLIESAATLLELTAPQRGAYEELLRPLVLDAVSAVAAAGAPQAAQAAEQTAATAANDAATSPAAPNAAAVSWRHWGPFFMGCQRPRLGLGRDTDGADGVLPLAVANPPKSSPSDVATPLAADPAQA
;
A
#
# COMPACT_ATOMS: atom_id res chain seq x y z
N MET A 1 -13.57 11.30 10.47
CA MET A 1 -14.66 10.34 10.77
C MET A 1 -14.11 9.31 11.74
N PRO A 2 -14.88 8.79 12.71
CA PRO A 2 -14.46 7.56 13.38
C PRO A 2 -14.33 6.48 12.30
N SER A 3 -13.20 5.79 12.25
CA SER A 3 -12.96 4.68 11.36
C SER A 3 -14.15 3.72 11.40
N GLY A 4 -14.76 3.46 10.25
CA GLY A 4 -15.84 2.48 10.15
C GLY A 4 -15.36 1.12 10.66
N PRO A 5 -16.29 0.21 11.03
CA PRO A 5 -15.90 -1.13 11.43
C PRO A 5 -15.03 -1.77 10.33
N ALA A 6 -13.86 -2.28 10.71
CA ALA A 6 -12.95 -2.97 9.79
C ALA A 6 -13.74 -4.03 9.01
N LEU A 7 -13.54 -4.07 7.69
CA LEU A 7 -14.19 -5.05 6.82
C LEU A 7 -13.96 -6.46 7.38
N PRO A 8 -14.98 -7.34 7.45
CA PRO A 8 -14.79 -8.70 7.94
C PRO A 8 -13.67 -9.39 7.17
N GLY A 9 -12.66 -9.88 7.89
CA GLY A 9 -11.47 -10.52 7.28
C GLY A 9 -10.28 -9.60 7.03
N HIS A 10 -10.44 -8.26 7.12
CA HIS A 10 -9.32 -7.32 7.17
C HIS A 10 -8.73 -7.25 8.58
N GLY A 11 -7.41 -7.09 8.67
CA GLY A 11 -6.78 -6.74 9.94
C GLY A 11 -7.18 -5.32 10.32
N SER A 12 -7.05 -4.94 11.59
CA SER A 12 -7.20 -3.54 12.03
C SER A 12 -6.17 -2.58 11.43
N ALA A 13 -5.20 -3.11 10.68
CA ALA A 13 -4.14 -2.44 9.95
C ALA A 13 -3.72 -3.35 8.79
N GLN A 14 -3.47 -2.80 7.60
CA GLN A 14 -2.88 -3.56 6.50
C GLN A 14 -1.35 -3.62 6.64
N PRO A 15 -0.74 -4.80 6.47
CA PRO A 15 0.72 -4.99 6.58
C PRO A 15 1.48 -4.71 5.28
N TRP A 16 0.77 -4.63 4.16
CA TRP A 16 1.26 -4.30 2.82
C TRP A 16 0.14 -3.59 2.07
N GLY A 17 0.48 -2.75 1.10
CA GLY A 17 -0.53 -2.09 0.30
C GLY A 17 -1.06 -2.96 -0.83
N LEU A 18 -2.09 -2.45 -1.49
CA LEU A 18 -2.96 -3.27 -2.33
C LEU A 18 -2.75 -3.04 -3.83
N SER A 19 -1.81 -2.17 -4.20
CA SER A 19 -1.48 -1.86 -5.59
C SER A 19 -0.08 -2.33 -5.97
N ARG A 20 0.24 -2.27 -7.26
CA ARG A 20 1.60 -2.56 -7.71
C ARG A 20 2.57 -1.49 -7.27
N ALA A 21 3.85 -1.84 -7.15
CA ALA A 21 4.90 -0.86 -6.97
C ALA A 21 5.05 -0.02 -8.25
N ILE A 22 4.85 1.29 -8.13
CA ILE A 22 4.99 2.26 -9.24
C ILE A 22 6.18 3.19 -9.00
N ASP A 23 6.74 3.70 -10.10
CA ASP A 23 7.78 4.73 -10.05
C ASP A 23 7.13 6.12 -10.08
N LEU A 24 7.29 6.88 -9.00
CA LEU A 24 6.65 8.17 -8.83
C LEU A 24 7.24 9.28 -9.73
N GLN A 25 8.28 8.97 -10.50
CA GLN A 25 8.83 9.88 -11.52
C GLN A 25 8.33 9.59 -12.95
N SER A 26 7.66 8.45 -13.17
CA SER A 26 7.33 7.98 -14.52
C SER A 26 5.83 7.73 -14.70
N PRO A 27 5.12 8.63 -15.40
CA PRO A 27 3.69 8.49 -15.66
C PRO A 27 3.29 7.19 -16.36
N GLU A 28 4.15 6.66 -17.23
CA GLU A 28 3.92 5.40 -17.95
C GLU A 28 3.69 4.21 -17.00
N THR A 29 4.29 4.23 -15.81
CA THR A 29 4.07 3.17 -14.82
C THR A 29 2.70 3.25 -14.16
N TRP A 30 2.09 4.43 -14.12
CA TRP A 30 0.79 4.66 -13.50
C TRP A 30 -0.36 4.24 -14.41
N GLU A 31 -0.20 4.39 -15.73
CA GLU A 31 -1.22 3.96 -16.71
C GLU A 31 -1.53 2.46 -16.62
N LYS A 32 -0.56 1.65 -16.20
CA LYS A 32 -0.73 0.20 -16.01
C LYS A 32 -1.61 -0.17 -14.83
N GLU A 33 -1.78 0.72 -13.85
CA GLU A 33 -2.72 0.57 -12.72
C GLU A 33 -4.14 1.02 -13.07
N ARG A 34 -4.39 1.54 -14.27
CA ARG A 34 -5.71 2.00 -14.70
C ARG A 34 -6.69 0.83 -14.85
N PRO A 35 -7.93 0.91 -14.32
CA PRO A 35 -8.95 -0.09 -14.59
C PRO A 35 -9.20 -0.26 -16.09
N ARG A 36 -9.11 -1.50 -16.58
CA ARG A 36 -9.21 -1.83 -18.02
C ARG A 36 -10.59 -1.55 -18.63
N ASP A 37 -11.64 -1.48 -17.81
CA ASP A 37 -13.05 -1.40 -18.27
C ASP A 37 -13.69 0.01 -18.19
N THR A 38 -13.00 1.03 -17.68
CA THR A 38 -13.59 2.37 -17.53
C THR A 38 -13.25 3.27 -18.73
N ALA A 39 -14.18 3.38 -19.68
CA ALA A 39 -14.16 4.36 -20.77
C ALA A 39 -14.44 5.82 -20.32
N THR A 40 -14.48 6.11 -19.02
CA THR A 40 -14.73 7.45 -18.45
C THR A 40 -14.02 7.46 -17.08
N THR A 41 -12.96 8.23 -16.84
CA THR A 41 -12.90 9.70 -16.68
C THR A 41 -11.44 10.14 -16.60
N GLY A 42 -11.15 11.32 -17.14
CA GLY A 42 -9.81 11.86 -17.31
C GLY A 42 -8.93 11.84 -16.06
N ILE A 43 -7.67 11.49 -16.28
CA ILE A 43 -6.58 12.08 -15.51
C ILE A 43 -6.78 13.59 -15.66
N THR A 44 -7.06 14.28 -14.56
CA THR A 44 -6.96 15.73 -14.59
C THR A 44 -5.48 16.02 -14.41
N GLU A 45 -4.74 15.95 -15.51
CA GLU A 45 -3.37 16.40 -15.54
C GLU A 45 -3.41 17.90 -15.26
N LEU A 46 -2.76 18.31 -14.18
CA LEU A 46 -2.52 19.73 -13.96
C LEU A 46 -1.70 20.25 -15.14
N PRO A 47 -1.90 21.52 -15.55
CA PRO A 47 -1.24 22.07 -16.73
C PRO A 47 0.27 21.83 -16.67
N PRO A 48 0.90 21.42 -17.79
CA PRO A 48 2.30 21.02 -17.81
C PRO A 48 3.18 22.16 -17.33
N ARG A 49 4.16 21.83 -16.49
CA ARG A 49 5.19 22.77 -16.06
C ARG A 49 6.12 23.03 -17.25
N SER A 50 6.46 24.28 -17.53
CA SER A 50 7.67 24.59 -18.30
C SER A 50 8.85 24.07 -17.49
N HIS A 51 9.38 22.90 -17.86
CA HIS A 51 10.51 22.32 -17.16
C HIS A 51 11.68 23.30 -17.24
N ASP A 52 12.17 23.73 -16.07
CA ASP A 52 13.53 24.23 -15.95
C ASP A 52 14.36 23.03 -15.47
N PRO A 53 15.02 22.30 -16.39
CA PRO A 53 15.79 21.11 -16.06
C PRO A 53 17.05 21.55 -15.32
N GLY A 54 16.97 21.70 -13.99
CA GLY A 54 18.10 22.27 -13.26
C GLY A 54 18.20 22.02 -11.76
N GLN A 55 17.18 22.29 -10.93
CA GLN A 55 17.48 22.53 -9.51
C GLN A 55 16.46 22.06 -8.45
N ALA A 56 15.22 21.72 -8.80
CA ALA A 56 14.21 21.37 -7.80
C ALA A 56 14.19 19.84 -7.50
N PRO A 57 14.19 19.42 -6.22
CA PRO A 57 14.05 18.01 -5.85
C PRO A 57 12.68 17.47 -6.25
N HIS A 58 12.62 16.21 -6.68
CA HIS A 58 11.34 15.53 -6.92
C HIS A 58 10.72 15.18 -5.57
N CYS A 59 9.53 15.70 -5.31
CA CYS A 59 8.84 15.57 -4.03
C CYS A 59 7.59 14.68 -4.16
N SER A 60 7.53 13.61 -3.37
CA SER A 60 6.41 12.67 -3.30
C SER A 60 5.83 12.61 -1.89
N ILE A 61 4.50 12.67 -1.77
CA ILE A 61 3.78 12.46 -0.51
C ILE A 61 3.06 11.10 -0.60
N LEU A 62 3.29 10.22 0.37
CA LEU A 62 2.67 8.90 0.44
C LEU A 62 1.86 8.82 1.73
N VAL A 63 0.56 8.57 1.60
CA VAL A 63 -0.40 8.57 2.71
C VAL A 63 -1.11 7.22 2.76
N GLY A 64 -0.94 6.48 3.85
CA GLY A 64 -1.57 5.18 4.04
C GLY A 64 -1.19 4.16 2.96
N THR A 65 0.04 4.19 2.46
CA THR A 65 0.50 3.21 1.45
C THR A 65 0.91 1.87 2.07
N HIS A 66 1.01 1.81 3.41
CA HIS A 66 1.24 0.65 4.27
C HIS A 66 2.61 -0.03 4.17
N ASP A 67 3.33 0.14 3.06
CA ASP A 67 4.67 -0.43 2.84
C ASP A 67 5.57 0.45 1.94
N PRO A 68 6.88 0.17 1.85
CA PRO A 68 7.82 1.04 1.13
C PRO A 68 7.95 0.76 -0.37
N ARG A 69 7.04 -0.01 -0.98
CA ARG A 69 7.24 -0.50 -2.37
C ARG A 69 7.39 0.60 -3.40
N HIS A 70 6.63 1.69 -3.26
CA HIS A 70 6.72 2.85 -4.16
C HIS A 70 8.06 3.58 -4.02
N VAL A 71 8.56 3.71 -2.78
CA VAL A 71 9.88 4.30 -2.51
C VAL A 71 10.97 3.42 -3.11
N MET A 72 10.91 2.10 -2.90
CA MET A 72 11.88 1.14 -3.44
C MET A 72 11.92 1.18 -4.97
N MET A 73 10.75 1.15 -5.62
CA MET A 73 10.64 1.22 -7.08
C MET A 73 11.21 2.55 -7.61
N THR A 74 10.82 3.68 -7.03
CA THR A 74 11.26 5.01 -7.45
C THR A 74 12.77 5.18 -7.29
N LEU A 75 13.33 4.74 -6.15
CA LEU A 75 14.76 4.76 -5.87
C LEU A 75 15.54 3.89 -6.88
N GLY A 76 15.14 2.62 -7.05
CA GLY A 76 15.83 1.71 -7.98
C GLY A 76 15.80 2.19 -9.43
N ARG A 77 14.68 2.74 -9.88
CA ARG A 77 14.56 3.31 -11.23
C ARG A 77 15.35 4.60 -11.40
N ALA A 78 15.36 5.47 -10.40
CA ALA A 78 16.23 6.66 -10.43
C ALA A 78 17.71 6.27 -10.51
N ALA A 79 18.13 5.28 -9.72
CA ALA A 79 19.49 4.78 -9.74
C ALA A 79 19.88 4.20 -11.11
N ALA A 80 18.98 3.42 -11.74
CA ALA A 80 19.20 2.91 -13.09
C ALA A 80 19.29 4.04 -14.15
N ARG A 81 18.52 5.14 -13.99
CA ARG A 81 18.59 6.31 -14.88
C ARG A 81 19.90 7.08 -14.76
N LEU A 82 20.53 7.12 -13.59
CA LEU A 82 21.83 7.77 -13.44
C LEU A 82 22.94 7.11 -14.27
N ALA A 83 22.79 5.82 -14.57
CA ALA A 83 23.67 5.11 -15.50
C ALA A 83 23.35 5.39 -16.99
N SER A 84 22.28 6.13 -17.28
CA SER A 84 21.78 6.45 -18.62
C SER A 84 21.93 7.95 -18.92
N PRO A 85 21.98 8.37 -20.20
CA PRO A 85 22.10 9.78 -20.59
C PRO A 85 20.81 10.62 -20.39
N ALA A 86 19.76 10.04 -19.80
CA ALA A 86 18.47 10.70 -19.63
C ALA A 86 18.50 11.67 -18.43
N PRO A 87 17.85 12.84 -18.52
CA PRO A 87 17.74 13.76 -17.39
C PRO A 87 16.94 13.11 -16.25
N SER A 88 17.56 13.01 -15.08
CA SER A 88 16.95 12.50 -13.85
C SER A 88 17.10 13.56 -12.75
N PRO A 89 16.11 13.77 -11.87
CA PRO A 89 16.28 14.65 -10.73
C PRO A 89 17.46 14.16 -9.87
N ALA A 90 18.33 15.07 -9.48
CA ALA A 90 19.49 14.77 -8.65
C ALA A 90 19.11 14.44 -7.19
N CYS A 91 17.89 14.80 -6.77
CA CYS A 91 17.39 14.66 -5.41
C CYS A 91 15.93 14.21 -5.36
N LEU A 92 15.65 13.16 -4.57
CA LEU A 92 14.30 12.64 -4.31
C LEU A 92 13.89 12.90 -2.86
N GLN A 93 12.68 13.39 -2.61
CA GLN A 93 12.14 13.59 -1.27
C GLN A 93 10.80 12.87 -1.12
N PHE A 94 10.71 12.01 -0.11
CA PHE A 94 9.52 11.24 0.21
C PHE A 94 8.97 11.68 1.56
N TYR A 95 7.68 12.00 1.64
CA TYR A 95 6.97 12.33 2.87
C TYR A 95 5.99 11.21 3.19
N ILE A 96 6.25 10.47 4.27
CA ILE A 96 5.49 9.26 4.62
C ILE A 96 4.54 9.56 5.76
N ILE A 97 3.24 9.34 5.53
CA ILE A 97 2.18 9.42 6.53
C ILE A 97 1.50 8.06 6.59
N GLU A 98 1.52 7.42 7.74
CA GLU A 98 0.79 6.17 7.98
C GLU A 98 -0.34 6.39 8.99
N THR A 99 -1.33 5.49 9.00
CA THR A 99 -2.50 5.65 9.88
C THR A 99 -2.18 5.27 11.34
N GLN A 100 -1.18 4.42 11.55
CA GLN A 100 -0.78 3.92 12.86
C GLN A 100 0.74 3.86 13.00
N THR A 101 1.25 4.15 14.20
CA THR A 101 2.71 4.11 14.49
C THR A 101 3.36 2.76 14.21
N PRO A 102 2.71 1.59 14.38
CA PRO A 102 3.33 0.32 14.01
C PRO A 102 3.39 0.10 12.50
N GLN A 103 2.48 0.67 11.70
CA GLN A 103 2.61 0.63 10.23
C GLN A 103 3.83 1.44 9.80
N LEU A 104 4.02 2.63 10.39
CA LEU A 104 5.23 3.44 10.19
C LEU A 104 6.51 2.69 10.60
N ALA A 105 6.47 1.97 11.73
CA ALA A 105 7.58 1.13 12.18
C ALA A 105 7.88 0.01 11.16
N ARG A 106 6.84 -0.67 10.64
CA ARG A 106 6.99 -1.72 9.63
C ARG A 106 7.55 -1.15 8.33
N PHE A 107 7.05 0.00 7.87
CA PHE A 107 7.56 0.71 6.71
C PHE A 107 9.08 0.94 6.84
N LEU A 108 9.51 1.51 7.98
CA LEU A 108 10.91 1.80 8.28
C LEU A 108 11.76 0.51 8.31
N LEU A 109 11.25 -0.54 8.97
CA LEU A 109 11.90 -1.84 9.01
C LEU A 109 12.12 -2.40 7.60
N MET A 110 11.05 -2.52 6.81
CA MET A 110 11.08 -3.09 5.47
C MET A 110 12.03 -2.31 4.56
N LEU A 111 12.00 -0.98 4.61
CA LEU A 111 12.89 -0.14 3.81
C LEU A 111 14.35 -0.31 4.25
N SER A 112 14.62 -0.38 5.56
CA SER A 112 15.98 -0.59 6.06
C SER A 112 16.54 -1.96 5.66
N CYS A 113 15.71 -3.00 5.68
CA CYS A 113 16.07 -4.37 5.27
C CYS A 113 16.36 -4.46 3.78
N PHE A 114 15.73 -3.61 2.96
CA PHE A 114 16.02 -3.53 1.54
C PHE A 114 17.31 -2.77 1.26
N LEU A 115 17.48 -1.58 1.85
CA LEU A 115 18.61 -0.69 1.55
C LEU A 115 19.93 -1.10 2.20
N ALA A 116 19.88 -1.96 3.23
CA ALA A 116 21.04 -2.62 3.79
C ALA A 116 20.72 -4.11 3.98
N PRO A 117 21.46 -5.02 3.31
CA PRO A 117 21.31 -6.47 3.46
C PRO A 117 21.15 -6.90 4.92
N LEU A 118 20.26 -7.87 5.17
CA LEU A 118 20.17 -8.49 6.49
C LEU A 118 21.44 -9.29 6.79
N ASP A 119 21.95 -9.97 5.78
CA ASP A 119 23.11 -10.85 5.87
C ASP A 119 24.18 -10.41 4.85
N PRO A 120 25.19 -9.66 5.29
CA PRO A 120 26.26 -9.18 4.40
C PRO A 120 27.06 -10.30 3.72
N ASP A 121 27.08 -11.50 4.32
CA ASP A 121 27.82 -12.65 3.80
C ASP A 121 26.99 -13.50 2.83
N ALA A 122 25.68 -13.25 2.73
CA ALA A 122 24.79 -13.94 1.80
C ALA A 122 24.72 -13.25 0.43
N SER A 123 24.27 -13.97 -0.58
CA SER A 123 24.03 -13.40 -1.91
C SER A 123 22.92 -12.35 -1.86
N VAL A 124 22.90 -11.43 -2.83
CA VAL A 124 21.81 -10.44 -2.99
C VAL A 124 20.47 -11.16 -3.10
N HIS A 125 20.40 -12.22 -3.90
CA HIS A 125 19.20 -13.03 -4.05
C HIS A 125 18.71 -13.61 -2.71
N GLU A 126 19.59 -14.19 -1.90
CA GLU A 126 19.22 -14.73 -0.59
C GLU A 126 18.71 -13.62 0.36
N ASN A 127 19.33 -12.44 0.34
CA ASN A 127 18.83 -11.29 1.09
C ASN A 127 17.43 -10.86 0.64
N MET A 128 17.15 -10.87 -0.66
CA MET A 128 15.82 -10.53 -1.19
C MET A 128 14.78 -11.62 -0.84
N LEU A 129 15.18 -12.89 -0.75
CA LEU A 129 14.31 -13.94 -0.20
C LEU A 129 14.00 -13.67 1.28
N MET A 130 15.00 -13.34 2.10
CA MET A 130 14.77 -12.96 3.51
C MET A 130 13.85 -11.74 3.63
N TRP A 131 14.00 -10.75 2.75
CA TRP A 131 13.10 -9.60 2.70
C TRP A 131 11.66 -10.01 2.41
N LEU A 132 11.44 -10.87 1.40
CA LEU A 132 10.13 -11.39 1.04
C LEU A 132 9.50 -12.25 2.16
N GLU A 133 10.31 -13.03 2.87
CA GLU A 133 9.85 -13.77 4.05
C GLU A 133 9.28 -12.80 5.11
N ILE A 134 10.01 -11.74 5.45
CA ILE A 134 9.56 -10.74 6.43
C ILE A 134 8.32 -9.99 5.91
N TYR A 135 8.27 -9.72 4.61
CA TYR A 135 7.17 -9.00 3.96
C TYR A 135 5.85 -9.76 4.01
N GLY A 136 5.86 -11.05 3.67
CA GLY A 136 4.63 -11.79 3.35
C GLY A 136 4.45 -13.16 4.01
N ASN A 137 5.45 -13.72 4.68
CA ASN A 137 5.32 -15.04 5.31
C ASN A 137 4.82 -14.94 6.75
N LEU A 138 3.88 -15.80 7.11
CA LEU A 138 3.41 -16.00 8.46
C LEU A 138 4.50 -16.55 9.40
N LEU A 139 5.37 -17.42 8.88
CA LEU A 139 6.50 -18.03 9.60
C LEU A 139 7.82 -17.79 8.86
N LEU A 140 8.87 -17.51 9.61
CA LEU A 140 10.24 -17.26 9.14
C LEU A 140 11.14 -18.46 9.39
N ARG A 141 12.22 -18.55 8.60
CA ARG A 141 13.37 -19.42 8.92
C ARG A 141 14.09 -18.91 10.19
N PRO A 142 14.70 -19.81 11.00
CA PRO A 142 15.47 -19.41 12.19
C PRO A 142 16.58 -18.38 11.91
N ARG A 143 17.30 -18.53 10.79
CA ARG A 143 18.34 -17.58 10.36
C ARG A 143 17.75 -16.18 10.13
N THR A 144 16.67 -16.09 9.35
CA THR A 144 15.96 -14.83 9.06
C THR A 144 15.50 -14.15 10.36
N GLN A 145 14.95 -14.91 11.32
CA GLN A 145 14.54 -14.37 12.62
C GLN A 145 15.73 -13.80 13.43
N ALA A 146 16.86 -14.52 13.48
CA ALA A 146 18.03 -14.07 14.23
C ALA A 146 18.61 -12.77 13.68
N LEU A 147 18.68 -12.63 12.35
CA LEU A 147 19.13 -11.41 11.69
C LEU A 147 18.11 -10.26 11.83
N LEU A 148 16.81 -10.59 11.78
CA LEU A 148 15.74 -9.64 12.05
C LEU A 148 15.83 -9.06 13.47
N ASP A 149 16.15 -9.86 14.49
CA ASP A 149 16.33 -9.38 15.87
C ASP A 149 17.48 -8.37 15.97
N GLN A 150 18.58 -8.60 15.27
CA GLN A 150 19.71 -7.66 15.20
C GLN A 150 19.27 -6.35 14.54
N ARG A 151 18.55 -6.42 13.42
CA ARG A 151 18.04 -5.24 12.71
C ARG A 151 17.05 -4.44 13.55
N LEU A 152 16.10 -5.10 14.21
CA LEU A 152 15.12 -4.47 15.09
C LEU A 152 15.81 -3.76 16.27
N THR A 153 16.86 -4.37 16.83
CA THR A 153 17.65 -3.76 17.91
C THR A 153 18.38 -2.51 17.41
N ALA A 154 19.06 -2.61 16.26
CA ALA A 154 19.75 -1.47 15.65
C ALA A 154 18.79 -0.32 15.32
N LEU A 155 17.60 -0.60 14.79
CA LEU A 155 16.58 0.41 14.50
C LEU A 155 15.98 1.03 15.76
N ARG A 156 15.80 0.26 16.83
CA ARG A 156 15.32 0.78 18.12
C ARG A 156 16.36 1.72 18.71
N ASP A 157 17.61 1.26 18.83
CA ASP A 157 18.72 2.07 19.36
C ASP A 157 18.95 3.31 18.49
N ALA A 158 18.55 3.23 17.20
CA ALA A 158 18.58 4.35 16.30
C ALA A 158 17.57 5.47 16.60
N LEU A 159 16.42 5.13 17.17
CA LEU A 159 15.37 6.10 17.50
C LEU A 159 15.69 6.92 18.75
N ASP A 160 16.45 6.36 19.68
CA ASP A 160 16.86 7.02 20.94
C ASP A 160 17.96 8.08 20.70
N ASP A 161 18.64 7.98 19.56
CA ASP A 161 19.69 8.89 19.17
C ASP A 161 19.10 10.07 18.39
N ASP A 162 18.99 11.23 19.05
CA ASP A 162 18.52 12.48 18.44
C ASP A 162 19.47 13.01 17.34
N ARG A 163 20.59 12.32 17.07
CA ARG A 163 21.45 12.65 15.94
C ARG A 163 20.68 12.47 14.64
N PRO A 164 20.77 13.45 13.73
CA PRO A 164 20.19 13.32 12.41
C PRO A 164 20.74 12.06 11.70
N ARG A 165 19.91 11.17 11.14
CA ARG A 165 20.37 9.91 10.51
C ARG A 165 20.29 9.96 8.98
N GLY A 166 21.44 9.98 8.33
CA GLY A 166 21.60 9.70 6.90
C GLY A 166 20.52 10.35 6.01
N SER A 167 19.70 9.51 5.37
CA SER A 167 18.62 9.96 4.48
C SER A 167 17.22 9.90 5.11
N VAL A 168 17.10 9.70 6.43
CA VAL A 168 15.80 9.55 7.11
C VAL A 168 15.60 10.60 8.20
N ALA A 169 14.69 11.53 7.94
CA ALA A 169 14.28 12.58 8.86
C ALA A 169 13.07 12.13 9.71
N MET A 170 13.24 12.17 11.02
CA MET A 170 12.18 11.86 12.02
C MET A 170 11.83 13.06 12.90
N ALA A 171 12.32 14.25 12.55
CA ALA A 171 12.15 15.48 13.32
C ALA A 171 10.67 15.87 13.54
N SER A 172 9.80 15.44 12.63
CA SER A 172 8.38 15.77 12.71
C SER A 172 7.60 14.90 13.71
N LEU A 173 8.10 13.70 14.06
CA LEU A 173 7.44 12.78 15.00
C LEU A 173 7.44 13.36 16.42
N LYS A 174 6.36 13.15 17.16
CA LYS A 174 6.31 13.42 18.61
C LYS A 174 7.14 12.38 19.35
N PHE A 175 7.69 12.74 20.52
CA PHE A 175 8.40 11.79 21.39
C PHE A 175 7.57 10.53 21.66
N ARG A 176 6.29 10.69 21.99
CA ARG A 176 5.37 9.55 22.20
C ARG A 176 5.25 8.62 20.98
N GLU A 177 5.25 9.18 19.78
CA GLU A 177 5.17 8.39 18.55
C GLU A 177 6.47 7.63 18.29
N ARG A 178 7.63 8.26 18.56
CA ARG A 178 8.93 7.59 18.51
C ARG A 178 8.99 6.44 19.52
N ASP A 179 8.50 6.65 20.74
CA ASP A 179 8.39 5.59 21.76
C ASP A 179 7.51 4.43 21.29
N ASP A 180 6.39 4.73 20.61
CA ASP A 180 5.49 3.69 20.08
C ASP A 180 6.11 2.91 18.91
N VAL A 181 6.90 3.57 18.05
CA VAL A 181 7.69 2.91 17.00
C VAL A 181 8.76 2.01 17.65
N ALA A 182 9.50 2.51 18.64
CA ALA A 182 10.50 1.75 19.38
C ALA A 182 9.88 0.56 20.13
N ALA A 183 8.70 0.74 20.71
CA ALA A 183 7.93 -0.32 21.36
C ALA A 183 7.47 -1.39 20.37
N SER A 184 7.13 -1.01 19.14
CA SER A 184 6.81 -1.95 18.06
C SER A 184 8.03 -2.82 17.73
N PHE A 185 9.21 -2.21 17.55
CA PHE A 185 10.45 -2.97 17.33
C PHE A 185 10.78 -3.90 18.50
N ALA A 186 10.65 -3.43 19.73
CA ALA A 186 10.90 -4.23 20.92
C ALA A 186 9.94 -5.45 21.02
N ALA A 187 8.71 -5.30 20.54
CA ALA A 187 7.67 -6.33 20.57
C ALA A 187 7.80 -7.38 19.45
N TRP A 188 8.40 -7.03 18.31
CA TRP A 188 8.56 -7.92 17.16
C TRP A 188 9.78 -8.85 17.22
N ARG A 189 10.67 -8.65 18.21
CA ARG A 189 11.80 -9.55 18.43
C ARG A 189 11.35 -10.95 18.85
N SER A 190 12.18 -11.95 18.58
CA SER A 190 11.95 -13.33 19.02
C SER A 190 11.72 -13.43 20.53
N THR A 191 12.45 -12.60 21.28
CA THR A 191 12.32 -12.37 22.72
C THR A 191 11.85 -10.93 22.98
N PRO A 192 10.51 -10.70 23.01
CA PRO A 192 9.95 -9.37 23.18
C PRO A 192 10.32 -8.71 24.50
N SER A 193 10.38 -7.37 24.52
CA SER A 193 10.38 -6.59 25.77
C SER A 193 9.21 -5.61 25.78
N PRO A 194 8.35 -5.60 26.83
CA PRO A 194 8.29 -6.59 27.90
C PRO A 194 8.03 -8.01 27.37
N PRO A 195 8.36 -9.07 28.14
CA PRO A 195 8.10 -10.45 27.74
C PRO A 195 6.63 -10.66 27.38
N ARG A 196 6.37 -11.40 26.31
CA ARG A 196 5.02 -11.70 25.81
C ARG A 196 4.89 -13.19 25.50
N PRO A 197 3.68 -13.75 25.58
CA PRO A 197 3.45 -15.12 25.16
C PRO A 197 3.93 -15.38 23.72
N PRO A 198 4.37 -16.61 23.40
CA PRO A 198 4.62 -17.01 22.02
C PRO A 198 3.38 -16.78 21.16
N LEU A 199 3.56 -16.16 19.98
CA LEU A 199 2.47 -15.99 19.03
C LEU A 199 2.34 -17.26 18.19
N ALA A 200 1.27 -18.02 18.45
CA ALA A 200 0.88 -19.14 17.59
C ALA A 200 0.28 -18.60 16.27
N MET A 201 1.14 -18.08 15.39
CA MET A 201 0.73 -17.43 14.15
C MET A 201 -0.20 -18.29 13.28
N PRO A 202 0.02 -19.62 13.11
CA PRO A 202 -0.90 -20.49 12.37
C PRO A 202 -2.30 -20.53 12.98
N SER A 203 -2.41 -20.53 14.32
CA SER A 203 -3.69 -20.51 15.03
C SER A 203 -4.39 -19.15 14.88
N LEU A 204 -3.64 -18.05 14.87
CA LEU A 204 -4.19 -16.71 14.62
C LEU A 204 -4.70 -16.57 13.18
N TRP A 205 -3.97 -17.12 12.20
CA TRP A 205 -4.40 -17.20 10.81
C TRP A 205 -5.69 -18.01 10.67
N ASP A 206 -5.74 -19.21 11.28
CA ASP A 206 -6.92 -20.06 11.26
C ASP A 206 -8.14 -19.39 11.88
N ALA A 207 -7.96 -18.74 13.03
CA ALA A 207 -9.01 -17.99 13.70
C ALA A 207 -9.58 -16.87 12.81
N ARG A 208 -8.71 -16.15 12.08
CA ARG A 208 -9.15 -15.13 11.11
C ARG A 208 -9.89 -15.75 9.93
N CYS A 209 -9.43 -16.89 9.42
CA CYS A 209 -10.12 -17.61 8.37
C CYS A 209 -11.51 -18.07 8.81
N ARG A 210 -11.65 -18.64 10.01
CA ARG A 210 -12.95 -19.04 10.59
C ARG A 210 -13.89 -17.84 10.73
N ALA A 211 -13.38 -16.73 11.25
CA ALA A 211 -14.16 -15.50 11.40
C ALA A 211 -14.64 -14.95 10.04
N PHE A 212 -13.79 -14.97 9.02
CA PHE A 212 -14.13 -14.47 7.69
C PHE A 212 -15.09 -15.38 6.92
N TYR A 213 -14.77 -16.67 6.82
CA TYR A 213 -15.56 -17.60 6.00
C TYR A 213 -16.85 -18.05 6.69
N GLY A 214 -16.91 -17.99 8.03
CA GLY A 214 -18.05 -18.42 8.82
C GLY A 214 -18.45 -19.86 8.48
N VAL A 215 -19.74 -20.05 8.17
CA VAL A 215 -20.31 -21.36 7.79
C VAL A 215 -19.65 -21.99 6.55
N ARG A 216 -18.93 -21.20 5.73
CA ARG A 216 -18.26 -21.69 4.52
C ARG A 216 -16.79 -22.04 4.75
N TYR A 217 -16.31 -22.02 5.99
CA TYR A 217 -14.89 -22.25 6.32
C TYR A 217 -14.36 -23.59 5.81
N ASP A 218 -15.19 -24.64 5.84
CA ASP A 218 -14.81 -25.97 5.33
C ASP A 218 -14.69 -25.99 3.81
N ALA A 219 -15.39 -25.09 3.10
CA ALA A 219 -15.32 -24.91 1.66
C ALA A 219 -14.30 -23.84 1.22
N ARG A 220 -13.44 -23.34 2.12
CA ARG A 220 -12.53 -22.21 1.84
C ARG A 220 -11.57 -22.43 0.68
N ALA A 221 -11.15 -23.68 0.44
CA ALA A 221 -10.27 -24.01 -0.69
C ALA A 221 -10.97 -23.73 -2.03
N ASN A 222 -12.25 -24.09 -2.14
CA ASN A 222 -13.06 -23.82 -3.34
C ASN A 222 -13.33 -22.32 -3.49
N LEU A 223 -13.54 -21.60 -2.38
CA LEU A 223 -13.71 -20.14 -2.41
C LEU A 223 -12.43 -19.43 -2.86
N ALA A 224 -11.26 -19.84 -2.36
CA ALA A 224 -9.98 -19.31 -2.80
C ALA A 224 -9.71 -19.60 -4.29
N ASP A 225 -10.07 -20.79 -4.78
CA ASP A 225 -9.97 -21.11 -6.20
C ASP A 225 -10.86 -20.24 -7.07
N TRP A 226 -12.10 -19.99 -6.61
CA TRP A 226 -13.01 -19.08 -7.29
C TRP A 226 -12.48 -17.63 -7.29
N ASP A 227 -11.99 -17.13 -6.16
CA ASP A 227 -11.36 -15.81 -6.05
C ASP A 227 -10.19 -15.67 -7.03
N PHE A 228 -9.36 -16.70 -7.16
CA PHE A 228 -8.25 -16.69 -8.10
C PHE A 228 -8.73 -16.47 -9.54
N HIS A 229 -9.66 -17.30 -10.01
CA HIS A 229 -10.10 -17.24 -11.41
C HIS A 229 -10.90 -15.98 -11.73
N MET A 230 -11.72 -15.52 -10.78
CA MET A 230 -12.65 -14.41 -11.03
C MET A 230 -12.06 -13.04 -10.72
N LYS A 231 -11.05 -12.96 -9.84
CA LYS A 231 -10.54 -11.67 -9.34
C LYS A 231 -9.05 -11.49 -9.55
N VAL A 232 -8.24 -12.54 -9.37
CA VAL A 232 -6.77 -12.41 -9.47
C VAL A 232 -6.31 -12.56 -10.92
N LYS A 233 -6.68 -13.65 -11.59
CA LYS A 233 -6.27 -13.98 -12.96
C LYS A 233 -6.58 -12.89 -13.99
N PRO A 234 -7.73 -12.17 -13.93
CA PRO A 234 -8.00 -11.07 -14.85
C PRO A 234 -7.09 -9.84 -14.66
N LEU A 235 -6.56 -9.66 -13.44
CA LEU A 235 -5.72 -8.50 -13.08
C LEU A 235 -4.22 -8.77 -13.26
N SER A 236 -3.79 -10.03 -13.17
CA SER A 236 -2.41 -10.42 -13.40
C SER A 236 -2.29 -11.85 -13.90
N GLU A 237 -1.53 -12.01 -14.99
CA GLU A 237 -1.13 -13.31 -15.54
C GLU A 237 0.09 -13.91 -14.82
N LEU A 238 0.83 -13.10 -14.07
CA LEU A 238 2.07 -13.49 -13.38
C LEU A 238 1.81 -14.08 -11.99
N ILE A 239 0.68 -13.73 -11.38
CA ILE A 239 0.24 -14.38 -10.13
C ILE A 239 -0.32 -15.77 -10.49
N GLN A 240 0.39 -16.80 -10.08
CA GLN A 240 0.05 -18.18 -10.38
C GLN A 240 -0.90 -18.76 -9.34
N LYS A 241 -1.74 -19.70 -9.78
CA LYS A 241 -2.72 -20.38 -8.92
C LYS A 241 -2.09 -21.12 -7.74
N PRO A 242 -1.04 -21.96 -7.89
CA PRO A 242 -0.53 -22.74 -6.77
C PRO A 242 0.05 -21.89 -5.62
N PRO A 243 0.91 -20.88 -5.87
CA PRO A 243 1.37 -19.96 -4.82
C PRO A 243 0.21 -19.23 -4.14
N PHE A 244 -0.75 -18.72 -4.91
CA PHE A 244 -1.93 -18.03 -4.37
C PHE A 244 -2.76 -18.92 -3.44
N LEU A 245 -3.09 -20.14 -3.86
CA LEU A 245 -3.84 -21.08 -3.02
C LEU A 245 -3.06 -21.51 -1.78
N HIS A 246 -1.74 -21.71 -1.92
CA HIS A 246 -0.88 -22.04 -0.80
C HIS A 246 -0.90 -20.93 0.25
N TYR A 247 -0.70 -19.68 -0.16
CA TYR A 247 -0.80 -18.51 0.71
C TYR A 247 -2.17 -18.41 1.38
N ARG A 248 -3.27 -18.55 0.63
CA ARG A 248 -4.64 -18.50 1.18
C ARG A 248 -4.91 -19.60 2.22
N ALA A 249 -4.23 -20.74 2.10
CA ALA A 249 -4.37 -21.86 3.04
C ALA A 249 -3.48 -21.73 4.29
N THR A 250 -2.25 -21.23 4.15
CA THR A 250 -1.21 -21.33 5.19
C THR A 250 -0.69 -20.00 5.72
N GLY A 251 -0.95 -18.89 5.01
CA GLY A 251 -0.33 -17.59 5.26
C GLY A 251 1.14 -17.47 4.82
N GLN A 252 1.69 -18.48 4.13
CA GLN A 252 3.04 -18.44 3.58
C GLN A 252 3.01 -17.97 2.12
N ALA A 253 3.46 -16.75 1.85
CA ALA A 253 3.44 -16.19 0.49
C ALA A 253 4.68 -16.55 -0.33
N PHE A 254 5.86 -16.49 0.27
CA PHE A 254 7.17 -16.66 -0.32
C PHE A 254 7.97 -17.76 0.42
N PRO A 255 7.47 -19.01 0.48
CA PRO A 255 8.23 -20.08 1.12
C PRO A 255 9.49 -20.40 0.31
N VAL A 256 10.64 -20.43 0.97
CA VAL A 256 11.89 -20.91 0.35
C VAL A 256 11.86 -22.44 0.27
N ARG A 257 12.15 -22.98 -0.91
CA ARG A 257 12.15 -24.44 -1.18
C ARG A 257 13.07 -25.17 -0.20
N ASP A 258 12.59 -26.32 0.30
CA ASP A 258 13.31 -27.21 1.23
C ASP A 258 13.71 -26.55 2.58
N ALA A 259 13.21 -25.35 2.87
CA ALA A 259 13.50 -24.65 4.11
C ALA A 259 12.38 -24.82 5.16
N GLN A 260 12.79 -24.97 6.42
CA GLN A 260 11.87 -25.05 7.55
C GLN A 260 11.56 -23.65 8.10
N HIS A 261 10.28 -23.31 8.10
CA HIS A 261 9.77 -22.05 8.64
C HIS A 261 9.10 -22.34 9.98
N THR A 262 9.78 -21.99 11.07
CA THR A 262 9.35 -22.36 12.44
C THR A 262 9.17 -21.16 13.36
N GLN A 263 9.74 -20.00 12.99
CA GLN A 263 9.70 -18.80 13.82
C GLN A 263 8.49 -17.94 13.46
N ALA A 264 7.78 -17.41 14.45
CA ALA A 264 6.64 -16.53 14.20
C ALA A 264 7.09 -15.21 13.57
N ASN A 265 6.53 -14.84 12.41
CA ASN A 265 6.75 -13.49 11.87
C ASN A 265 5.95 -12.45 12.68
N ARG A 266 6.51 -12.02 13.81
CA ARG A 266 5.84 -11.07 14.72
C ARG A 266 5.60 -9.70 14.07
N THR A 267 6.29 -9.36 12.99
CA THR A 267 6.13 -8.09 12.27
C THR A 267 4.79 -7.98 11.53
N LEU A 268 4.08 -9.10 11.36
CA LEU A 268 2.70 -9.16 10.88
C LEU A 268 1.67 -9.11 12.02
N ALA A 269 2.12 -8.98 13.26
CA ALA A 269 1.28 -8.91 14.44
C ALA A 269 1.38 -7.55 15.12
N GLY A 270 0.32 -7.21 15.83
CA GLY A 270 0.38 -6.13 16.80
C GLY A 270 -0.93 -5.95 17.55
N VAL A 271 -1.08 -4.80 18.17
CA VAL A 271 -2.13 -4.55 19.15
C VAL A 271 -3.46 -4.23 18.47
N GLN A 272 -4.47 -5.07 18.71
CA GLN A 272 -5.87 -4.78 18.40
C GLN A 272 -6.58 -4.30 19.66
N HIS A 273 -7.33 -3.19 19.56
CA HIS A 273 -8.33 -2.87 20.56
C HIS A 273 -9.51 -3.83 20.37
N VAL A 274 -9.68 -4.77 21.29
CA VAL A 274 -10.90 -5.56 21.38
C VAL A 274 -11.84 -4.75 22.27
N ALA A 275 -12.96 -4.29 21.72
CA ALA A 275 -14.07 -3.82 22.55
C ALA A 275 -14.60 -5.04 23.32
N VAL A 276 -14.06 -5.27 24.52
CA VAL A 276 -14.52 -6.34 25.38
C VAL A 276 -15.77 -5.83 26.09
N ASP A 277 -16.93 -6.32 25.69
CA ASP A 277 -18.14 -6.15 26.50
C ASP A 277 -17.93 -6.92 27.81
N ALA A 278 -17.60 -6.16 28.86
CA ALA A 278 -17.33 -6.71 30.18
C ALA A 278 -18.54 -7.46 30.75
N ALA A 279 -19.77 -7.09 30.37
CA ALA A 279 -20.99 -7.78 30.80
C ALA A 279 -21.15 -9.13 30.10
N ALA A 280 -20.88 -9.20 28.80
CA ALA A 280 -20.89 -10.46 28.04
C ALA A 280 -19.79 -11.44 28.51
N LEU A 281 -18.59 -10.93 28.84
CA LEU A 281 -17.50 -11.77 29.35
C LEU A 281 -17.85 -12.34 30.74
N ALA A 282 -18.41 -11.51 31.63
CA ALA A 282 -18.83 -11.94 32.98
C ALA A 282 -19.95 -13.00 32.98
N ALA A 283 -20.70 -13.12 31.88
CA ALA A 283 -21.75 -14.12 31.71
C ALA A 283 -21.21 -15.54 31.51
N THR A 284 -19.95 -15.71 31.07
CA THR A 284 -19.33 -17.03 30.86
C THR A 284 -18.36 -17.40 31.99
N SER A 285 -18.27 -18.69 32.33
CA SER A 285 -17.30 -19.16 33.34
C SER A 285 -15.85 -18.84 32.95
N ALA A 286 -15.49 -19.06 31.68
CA ALA A 286 -14.18 -18.71 31.13
C ALA A 286 -13.90 -17.19 31.18
N GLY A 287 -14.91 -16.36 30.95
CA GLY A 287 -14.77 -14.91 31.01
C GLY A 287 -14.64 -14.36 32.43
N ARG A 288 -15.23 -15.03 33.43
CA ARG A 288 -15.03 -14.73 34.85
C ARG A 288 -13.59 -15.02 35.30
N ASP A 289 -12.97 -16.09 34.81
CA ASP A 289 -11.56 -16.42 35.11
C ASP A 289 -10.60 -15.38 34.52
N VAL A 290 -10.86 -14.91 33.29
CA VAL A 290 -10.11 -13.82 32.65
C VAL A 290 -10.25 -12.49 33.42
N LEU A 291 -11.46 -12.18 33.90
CA LEU A 291 -11.73 -11.01 34.76
C LEU A 291 -11.07 -11.14 36.15
N ALA A 292 -10.96 -12.34 36.70
CA ALA A 292 -10.26 -12.60 37.95
C ALA A 292 -8.73 -12.45 37.80
N GLN A 293 -8.17 -12.94 36.69
CA GLN A 293 -6.75 -12.75 36.33
C GLN A 293 -6.39 -11.27 36.12
N ARG A 294 -7.33 -10.43 35.64
CA ARG A 294 -7.18 -8.96 35.58
C ARG A 294 -6.96 -8.31 36.95
N ARG A 295 -7.56 -8.84 38.02
CA ARG A 295 -7.38 -8.30 39.39
C ARG A 295 -6.04 -8.72 40.02
N GLY A 296 -5.40 -9.77 39.50
CA GLY A 296 -4.15 -10.35 40.02
C GLY A 296 -2.85 -9.82 39.39
N GLY A 297 -2.91 -8.81 38.51
CA GLY A 297 -1.70 -8.15 37.96
C GLY A 297 -0.86 -8.97 36.98
N ALA A 298 -1.36 -10.09 36.44
CA ALA A 298 -0.52 -11.09 35.78
C ALA A 298 -0.34 -10.97 34.25
N ALA A 299 -0.90 -9.98 33.57
CA ALA A 299 -0.71 -9.81 32.12
C ALA A 299 -1.02 -8.36 31.67
N PRO A 300 -0.01 -7.49 31.44
CA PRO A 300 -0.23 -6.11 31.00
C PRO A 300 -0.95 -6.02 29.65
N ASP A 301 -0.85 -7.08 28.84
CA ASP A 301 -1.48 -7.29 27.55
C ASP A 301 -2.98 -7.62 27.62
N LEU A 302 -3.58 -7.95 28.77
CA LEU A 302 -5.04 -8.14 28.92
C LEU A 302 -5.74 -7.07 29.76
N ALA A 303 -4.99 -6.21 30.44
CA ALA A 303 -5.52 -5.26 31.43
C ALA A 303 -6.39 -4.13 30.84
N GLY A 304 -6.31 -3.86 29.54
CA GLY A 304 -7.00 -2.73 28.88
C GLY A 304 -7.94 -3.09 27.72
N GLY A 305 -8.27 -4.37 27.50
CA GLY A 305 -9.03 -4.79 26.32
C GLY A 305 -8.21 -4.77 25.02
N LEU A 306 -6.90 -4.56 25.12
CA LEU A 306 -5.98 -4.72 24.01
C LEU A 306 -5.66 -6.22 23.86
N LYS A 307 -5.54 -6.73 22.63
CA LYS A 307 -5.09 -8.11 22.36
C LYS A 307 -4.08 -8.07 21.23
N TRP A 308 -2.97 -8.79 21.38
CA TRP A 308 -2.06 -9.01 20.25
C TRP A 308 -2.71 -9.94 19.23
N GLY A 309 -2.90 -9.43 18.01
CA GLY A 309 -3.55 -10.12 16.91
C GLY A 309 -2.72 -10.09 15.65
N LEU A 310 -3.03 -10.99 14.73
CA LEU A 310 -2.48 -11.00 13.37
C LEU A 310 -3.12 -9.88 12.55
N TRP A 311 -2.31 -9.02 11.96
CA TRP A 311 -2.73 -7.97 11.03
C TRP A 311 -2.64 -8.41 9.58
N GLY A 312 -1.73 -9.35 9.28
CA GLY A 312 -1.63 -10.13 8.04
C GLY A 312 -2.93 -10.19 7.25
N ASP A 313 -3.01 -9.60 6.06
CA ASP A 313 -4.19 -9.80 5.21
C ASP A 313 -4.30 -11.31 4.91
N ILE A 314 -5.54 -11.84 4.92
CA ILE A 314 -5.81 -13.25 4.63
C ILE A 314 -6.34 -13.45 3.21
N LEU A 315 -6.76 -12.36 2.54
CA LEU A 315 -7.37 -12.31 1.21
C LEU A 315 -6.39 -11.73 0.20
N ALA A 316 -6.00 -10.47 0.37
CA ALA A 316 -5.16 -9.75 -0.57
C ALA A 316 -3.71 -10.15 -0.37
N SER A 317 -3.17 -10.91 -1.34
CA SER A 317 -1.81 -11.43 -1.26
C SER A 317 -0.75 -10.32 -1.41
N PRO A 318 0.42 -10.46 -0.77
CA PRO A 318 1.55 -9.53 -0.94
C PRO A 318 2.16 -9.57 -2.36
N TYR A 319 1.70 -10.46 -3.24
CA TYR A 319 2.15 -10.57 -4.62
C TYR A 319 1.89 -9.31 -5.45
N TRP A 320 0.89 -8.49 -5.08
CA TRP A 320 0.54 -7.28 -5.82
C TRP A 320 1.72 -6.32 -5.99
N ALA A 321 2.55 -6.18 -4.96
CA ALA A 321 3.64 -5.21 -4.95
C ALA A 321 4.70 -5.46 -6.04
N PHE A 322 5.23 -6.69 -6.13
CA PHE A 322 6.42 -7.01 -6.94
C PHE A 322 6.25 -8.19 -7.90
N ALA A 323 5.13 -8.91 -7.83
CA ALA A 323 4.91 -10.11 -8.65
C ALA A 323 3.72 -9.99 -9.62
N ALA A 324 2.93 -8.92 -9.52
CA ALA A 324 1.74 -8.75 -10.35
C ALA A 324 2.05 -8.24 -11.77
N ASP A 325 3.20 -7.61 -11.99
CA ASP A 325 3.66 -7.17 -13.30
C ASP A 325 5.18 -7.12 -13.36
N THR A 326 5.72 -7.11 -14.57
CA THR A 326 7.14 -6.94 -14.84
C THR A 326 7.37 -6.32 -16.21
N ASP A 327 8.28 -5.36 -16.28
CA ASP A 327 8.73 -4.75 -17.53
C ASP A 327 9.78 -5.60 -18.27
N VAL A 328 10.27 -6.68 -17.68
CA VAL A 328 11.26 -7.59 -18.28
C VAL A 328 10.54 -8.69 -19.07
N PRO A 329 10.57 -8.69 -20.42
CA PRO A 329 9.78 -9.64 -21.23
C PRO A 329 10.12 -11.10 -20.95
N ALA A 330 11.41 -11.41 -20.69
CA ALA A 330 11.88 -12.77 -20.39
C ALA A 330 11.19 -13.40 -19.17
N ARG A 331 10.69 -12.58 -18.23
CA ARG A 331 9.97 -13.07 -17.04
C ARG A 331 8.52 -13.49 -17.32
N ARG A 332 8.00 -13.11 -18.49
CA ARG A 332 6.67 -13.51 -18.97
C ARG A 332 6.70 -14.76 -19.85
N GLU A 333 7.90 -15.28 -20.14
CA GLU A 333 8.07 -16.46 -20.99
C GLU A 333 7.40 -17.70 -20.39
N THR A 334 6.77 -18.48 -21.25
CA THR A 334 6.20 -19.78 -20.93
C THR A 334 6.96 -20.88 -21.64
N VAL A 335 7.24 -21.97 -20.95
CA VAL A 335 7.82 -23.20 -21.50
C VAL A 335 6.78 -24.32 -21.32
N ASN A 336 6.38 -24.98 -22.41
CA ASN A 336 5.33 -26.00 -22.40
C ASN A 336 4.03 -25.51 -21.75
N GLU A 337 3.58 -24.30 -22.11
CA GLU A 337 2.38 -23.64 -21.57
C GLU A 337 2.42 -23.35 -20.06
N GLN A 338 3.56 -23.59 -19.39
CA GLN A 338 3.78 -23.24 -18.00
C GLN A 338 4.69 -22.02 -17.89
N PRO A 339 4.42 -21.06 -17.00
CA PRO A 339 5.31 -19.93 -16.82
C PRO A 339 6.70 -20.43 -16.37
N ARG A 340 7.74 -19.89 -17.00
CA ARG A 340 9.14 -20.26 -16.73
C ARG A 340 9.54 -19.97 -15.28
N HIS A 341 9.01 -18.89 -14.73
CA HIS A 341 9.32 -18.41 -13.40
C HIS A 341 8.10 -18.49 -12.49
N THR A 342 8.35 -18.80 -11.22
CA THR A 342 7.28 -18.77 -10.21
C THR A 342 6.95 -17.33 -9.80
N THR A 343 5.75 -17.10 -9.26
CA THR A 343 5.36 -15.79 -8.71
C THR A 343 6.37 -15.27 -7.67
N ALA A 344 6.90 -16.15 -6.83
CA ALA A 344 7.91 -15.80 -5.82
C ALA A 344 9.26 -15.44 -6.47
N GLU A 345 9.69 -16.17 -7.51
CA GLU A 345 10.90 -15.85 -8.27
C GLU A 345 10.78 -14.50 -8.97
N ILE A 346 9.62 -14.19 -9.57
CA ILE A 346 9.38 -12.88 -10.21
C ILE A 346 9.55 -11.76 -9.19
N ALA A 347 8.96 -11.89 -7.99
CA ALA A 347 9.13 -10.92 -6.91
C ALA A 347 10.60 -10.77 -6.50
N ALA A 348 11.30 -11.89 -6.30
CA ALA A 348 12.71 -11.89 -5.88
C ALA A 348 13.60 -11.23 -6.93
N MET A 349 13.42 -11.57 -8.22
CA MET A 349 14.17 -10.97 -9.31
C MET A 349 13.90 -9.46 -9.45
N ALA A 350 12.65 -9.02 -9.28
CA ALA A 350 12.33 -7.60 -9.29
C ALA A 350 13.05 -6.83 -8.17
N LEU A 351 13.10 -7.40 -6.97
CA LEU A 351 13.83 -6.81 -5.84
C LEU A 351 15.35 -6.81 -6.07
N VAL A 352 15.89 -7.90 -6.64
CA VAL A 352 17.32 -7.98 -7.01
C VAL A 352 17.68 -6.88 -8.01
N ASP A 353 16.89 -6.66 -9.05
CA ASP A 353 17.17 -5.59 -10.02
C ASP A 353 17.19 -4.20 -9.38
N LEU A 354 16.19 -3.91 -8.52
CA LEU A 354 16.09 -2.62 -7.85
C LEU A 354 17.26 -2.41 -6.87
N TYR A 355 17.61 -3.44 -6.11
CA TYR A 355 18.74 -3.40 -5.18
C TYR A 355 20.06 -3.23 -5.93
N ASP A 356 20.23 -3.97 -7.04
CA ASP A 356 21.42 -3.89 -7.86
C ASP A 356 21.55 -2.52 -8.53
N ALA A 357 20.47 -1.89 -8.99
CA ALA A 357 20.56 -0.53 -9.49
C ALA A 357 21.05 0.44 -8.40
N LEU A 358 20.54 0.30 -7.17
CA LEU A 358 20.91 1.16 -6.04
C LEU A 358 22.36 0.97 -5.58
N ARG A 359 22.84 -0.27 -5.50
CA ARG A 359 24.24 -0.55 -5.10
C ARG A 359 25.24 0.10 -6.06
N HIS A 360 24.95 0.08 -7.37
CA HIS A 360 25.82 0.70 -8.38
C HIS A 360 25.78 2.23 -8.31
N ALA A 361 24.65 2.82 -7.91
CA ALA A 361 24.51 4.26 -7.71
C ALA A 361 25.03 4.78 -6.36
N GLY A 362 25.55 3.89 -5.49
CA GLY A 362 26.05 4.26 -4.16
C GLY A 362 24.97 4.69 -3.17
N ALA A 363 23.69 4.42 -3.45
CA ALA A 363 22.58 4.74 -2.57
C ALA A 363 22.42 3.64 -1.51
N THR A 364 23.22 3.70 -0.45
CA THR A 364 23.16 2.74 0.66
C THR A 364 22.44 3.32 1.88
N TRP A 365 21.89 2.43 2.73
CA TRP A 365 21.43 2.83 4.06
C TRP A 365 22.63 3.07 4.97
N ASP A 366 22.99 4.34 5.18
CA ASP A 366 23.96 4.69 6.20
C ASP A 366 23.27 4.85 7.56
N ALA A 367 23.23 3.77 8.34
CA ALA A 367 22.68 3.78 9.70
C ALA A 367 23.52 4.64 10.67
N ALA A 368 24.75 5.03 10.29
CA ALA A 368 25.74 5.66 11.15
C ALA A 368 26.13 7.09 10.73
N ALA A 369 25.80 7.55 9.51
CA ALA A 369 26.11 8.91 9.08
C ALA A 369 25.24 9.96 9.80
N PRO A 370 25.84 10.93 10.52
CA PRO A 370 25.11 12.10 10.98
C PRO A 370 24.63 12.93 9.78
N LEU A 371 23.35 13.35 9.71
CA LEU A 371 22.96 14.41 8.77
C LEU A 371 23.80 15.64 9.12
N GLY A 372 24.38 16.27 8.10
CA GLY A 372 25.00 17.58 8.24
C GLY A 372 24.07 18.53 8.99
N SER A 373 24.62 19.23 9.96
CA SER A 373 23.91 20.23 10.76
C SER A 373 23.24 21.26 9.85
N GLY A 374 21.92 21.18 9.70
CA GLY A 374 21.13 22.12 8.92
C GLY A 374 19.88 22.53 9.67
N GLY A 375 20.07 23.34 10.72
CA GLY A 375 18.97 24.12 11.28
C GLY A 375 18.57 25.23 10.31
N ALA A 376 17.26 25.36 10.08
CA ALA A 376 16.55 26.46 9.43
C ALA A 376 16.61 26.57 7.88
N ALA A 377 15.40 26.49 7.29
CA ALA A 377 14.97 26.89 5.95
C ALA A 377 15.52 26.11 4.72
N PRO A 378 14.67 25.86 3.69
CA PRO A 378 15.09 25.19 2.47
C PRO A 378 15.80 26.21 1.57
N GLY A 379 17.12 26.26 1.63
CA GLY A 379 17.96 26.98 0.68
C GLY A 379 18.85 26.00 -0.08
N PRO A 380 18.99 26.11 -1.42
CA PRO A 380 19.92 25.28 -2.16
C PRO A 380 21.32 25.85 -1.97
N SER A 381 22.25 25.08 -1.44
CA SER A 381 23.68 25.35 -1.63
C SER A 381 24.45 24.02 -1.65
N PRO A 382 24.90 23.59 -2.85
CA PRO A 382 25.68 22.38 -3.03
C PRO A 382 27.16 22.71 -2.84
N SER A 383 27.83 22.06 -1.88
CA SER A 383 29.29 21.95 -1.91
C SER A 383 29.66 20.64 -2.60
N ALA A 384 30.53 20.76 -3.60
CA ALA A 384 30.79 19.79 -4.64
C ALA A 384 31.51 18.52 -4.15
N SER A 385 30.89 17.37 -4.45
CA SER A 385 31.53 16.11 -4.90
C SER A 385 30.57 14.94 -4.62
N THR A 386 29.74 14.55 -5.57
CA THR A 386 29.53 13.13 -6.00
C THR A 386 28.35 13.03 -6.98
N SER A 387 28.60 12.37 -8.10
CA SER A 387 27.67 12.06 -9.19
C SER A 387 26.63 10.98 -8.80
N GLY A 388 26.05 11.06 -7.60
CA GLY A 388 25.22 10.01 -6.99
C GLY A 388 23.76 10.42 -6.78
N LEU A 389 22.88 9.42 -6.63
CA LEU A 389 21.47 9.63 -6.29
C LEU A 389 21.35 10.17 -4.86
N THR A 390 20.87 11.39 -4.69
CA THR A 390 20.52 11.88 -3.35
C THR A 390 19.04 11.65 -3.08
N TRP A 391 18.70 11.23 -1.86
CA TRP A 391 17.31 11.05 -1.45
C TRP A 391 17.12 11.40 0.03
N GLN A 392 15.88 11.71 0.40
CA GLN A 392 15.47 11.99 1.77
C GLN A 392 14.08 11.40 2.03
N LEU A 393 13.89 10.83 3.22
CA LEU A 393 12.65 10.24 3.70
C LEU A 393 12.22 10.96 4.97
N HIS A 394 11.12 11.67 4.90
CA HIS A 394 10.51 12.40 6.02
C HIS A 394 9.39 11.56 6.60
N LEU A 395 9.62 10.95 7.76
CA LEU A 395 8.57 10.25 8.50
C LEU A 395 7.72 11.28 9.23
N LEU A 396 6.43 11.33 8.91
CA LEU A 396 5.49 12.30 9.46
C LEU A 396 4.67 11.74 10.63
N SER A 397 4.37 12.63 11.59
CA SER A 397 3.52 12.34 12.75
C SER A 397 2.17 11.77 12.31
N ILE A 398 1.48 10.98 13.13
CA ILE A 398 0.09 10.58 12.85
C ILE A 398 -0.92 11.68 13.24
N ASP A 399 -0.47 12.74 13.93
CA ASP A 399 -1.29 13.91 14.27
C ASP A 399 -1.46 14.86 13.07
N PRO A 400 -2.69 15.06 12.55
CA PRO A 400 -2.96 15.91 11.40
C PRO A 400 -2.43 17.35 11.53
N ALA A 401 -2.46 17.92 12.73
CA ALA A 401 -2.01 19.30 12.95
C ALA A 401 -0.49 19.44 12.78
N ARG A 402 0.26 18.40 13.16
CA ARG A 402 1.73 18.36 13.07
C ARG A 402 2.16 17.92 11.67
N GLN A 403 1.46 16.95 11.08
CA GLN A 403 1.61 16.56 9.67
C GLN A 403 1.57 17.79 8.78
N ARG A 404 0.51 18.61 8.88
CA ARG A 404 0.31 19.73 7.96
C ARG A 404 1.41 20.79 8.01
N LYS A 405 2.09 20.93 9.15
CA LYS A 405 3.24 21.84 9.31
C LYS A 405 4.54 21.28 8.74
N ALA A 406 4.67 19.96 8.70
CA ALA A 406 5.87 19.26 8.23
C ALA A 406 5.77 18.84 6.75
N LEU A 407 4.58 18.88 6.16
CA LEU A 407 4.37 18.71 4.72
C LEU A 407 5.19 19.73 3.92
N PRO A 408 5.56 19.38 2.68
CA PRO A 408 6.24 20.31 1.80
C PRO A 408 5.35 21.55 1.51
N PRO A 409 5.95 22.64 1.03
CA PRO A 409 5.22 23.85 0.64
C PRO A 409 4.04 23.56 -0.29
N ALA A 410 3.04 24.44 -0.27
CA ALA A 410 1.94 24.36 -1.22
C ALA A 410 2.48 24.46 -2.65
N GLY A 411 1.95 23.65 -3.57
CA GLY A 411 2.37 23.66 -4.96
C GLY A 411 3.77 23.07 -5.25
N SER A 412 4.34 22.25 -4.37
CA SER A 412 5.69 21.69 -4.57
C SER A 412 5.77 20.17 -4.73
N ALA A 413 4.69 19.42 -4.47
CA ALA A 413 4.68 17.96 -4.60
C ALA A 413 4.45 17.54 -6.06
N ASN A 414 5.34 16.71 -6.59
CA ASN A 414 5.22 16.10 -7.92
C ASN A 414 4.21 14.96 -7.94
N ALA A 415 4.12 14.20 -6.85
CA ALA A 415 3.18 13.10 -6.71
C ALA A 415 2.59 13.07 -5.29
N VAL A 416 1.29 12.80 -5.20
CA VAL A 416 0.59 12.47 -3.95
C VAL A 416 -0.07 11.12 -4.14
N VAL A 417 0.30 10.15 -3.31
CA VAL A 417 -0.24 8.78 -3.35
C VAL A 417 -1.09 8.55 -2.10
N LEU A 418 -2.32 8.10 -2.27
CA LEU A 418 -3.21 7.72 -1.18
C LEU A 418 -3.56 6.23 -1.27
N GLY A 419 -3.40 5.52 -0.16
CA GLY A 419 -3.94 4.18 0.02
C GLY A 419 -5.46 4.16 -0.03
N CYS A 420 -6.02 2.98 -0.30
CA CYS A 420 -7.46 2.83 -0.49
C CYS A 420 -8.30 3.15 0.76
N ASP A 421 -7.74 2.97 1.95
CA ASP A 421 -8.37 3.20 3.24
C ASP A 421 -8.37 4.67 3.68
N VAL A 422 -7.59 5.51 3.00
CA VAL A 422 -7.46 6.95 3.26
C VAL A 422 -7.76 7.80 2.02
N ALA A 423 -8.35 7.20 0.98
CA ALA A 423 -8.62 7.84 -0.29
C ALA A 423 -9.55 9.07 -0.17
N ASP A 424 -10.44 9.08 0.84
CA ASP A 424 -11.32 10.21 1.16
C ASP A 424 -10.56 11.44 1.65
N HIS A 425 -9.30 11.30 2.06
CA HIS A 425 -8.43 12.40 2.46
C HIS A 425 -7.77 13.14 1.30
N ALA A 426 -8.02 12.75 0.04
CA ALA A 426 -7.44 13.39 -1.15
C ALA A 426 -7.54 14.94 -1.15
N PRO A 427 -8.68 15.57 -0.78
CA PRO A 427 -8.78 17.03 -0.74
C PRO A 427 -7.81 17.70 0.25
N ALA A 428 -7.37 17.00 1.30
CA ALA A 428 -6.46 17.54 2.31
C ALA A 428 -5.03 17.76 1.80
N TYR A 429 -4.65 17.09 0.71
CA TYR A 429 -3.32 17.13 0.11
C TYR A 429 -3.29 17.80 -1.26
N ALA A 430 -4.45 18.15 -1.81
CA ALA A 430 -4.57 18.79 -3.11
C ALA A 430 -3.73 20.07 -3.19
N ASP A 431 -3.76 20.92 -2.14
CA ASP A 431 -2.98 22.16 -2.05
C ASP A 431 -1.45 21.96 -2.14
N ARG A 432 -0.96 20.73 -1.96
CA ARG A 432 0.45 20.39 -2.08
C ARG A 432 0.90 20.11 -3.50
N LEU A 433 -0.01 19.72 -4.39
CA LEU A 433 0.32 19.34 -5.76
C LEU A 433 0.88 20.53 -6.53
N ALA A 434 2.07 20.35 -7.09
CA ALA A 434 2.67 21.28 -8.03
C ALA A 434 1.86 21.31 -9.34
N PRO A 435 1.96 22.41 -10.12
CA PRO A 435 1.51 22.39 -11.52
C PRO A 435 2.17 21.23 -12.27
N GLY A 436 1.38 20.43 -12.99
CA GLY A 436 1.82 19.19 -13.63
C GLY A 436 2.05 18.02 -12.67
N GLY A 437 1.71 18.15 -11.38
CA GLY A 437 1.78 17.06 -10.41
C GLY A 437 0.62 16.07 -10.53
N HIS A 438 0.80 14.90 -9.93
CA HIS A 438 -0.15 13.79 -10.07
C HIS A 438 -0.72 13.36 -8.72
N LEU A 439 -2.05 13.24 -8.67
CA LEU A 439 -2.79 12.64 -7.56
C LEU A 439 -3.10 11.20 -7.91
N LEU A 440 -2.53 10.26 -7.16
CA LEU A 440 -2.65 8.83 -7.34
C LEU A 440 -3.41 8.24 -6.17
N ILE A 441 -4.46 7.47 -6.44
CA ILE A 441 -5.28 6.83 -5.41
C ILE A 441 -5.31 5.34 -5.71
N GLU A 442 -5.00 4.52 -4.71
CA GLU A 442 -5.07 3.07 -4.84
C GLU A 442 -6.52 2.64 -5.16
N SER A 443 -6.64 1.88 -6.24
CA SER A 443 -7.92 1.29 -6.64
C SER A 443 -8.33 0.20 -5.66
N ALA A 444 -9.65 0.08 -5.45
CA ALA A 444 -10.27 -1.04 -4.77
C ALA A 444 -10.32 -2.33 -5.62
N ALA A 445 -9.68 -2.36 -6.80
CA ALA A 445 -9.71 -3.50 -7.73
C ALA A 445 -9.14 -4.80 -7.14
N THR A 446 -8.11 -4.69 -6.30
CA THR A 446 -7.38 -5.81 -5.70
C THR A 446 -7.97 -6.24 -4.35
N LEU A 447 -8.97 -5.52 -3.85
CA LEU A 447 -9.77 -5.89 -2.68
C LEU A 447 -10.72 -7.03 -3.03
N LEU A 448 -10.31 -8.25 -2.68
CA LEU A 448 -10.99 -9.47 -3.10
C LEU A 448 -12.36 -9.64 -2.45
N GLU A 449 -12.63 -9.06 -1.29
CA GLU A 449 -13.92 -9.10 -0.60
C GLU A 449 -15.00 -8.24 -1.27
N LEU A 450 -14.60 -7.24 -2.07
CA LEU A 450 -15.56 -6.36 -2.72
C LEU A 450 -16.17 -7.03 -3.94
N THR A 451 -17.48 -6.88 -4.07
CA THR A 451 -18.22 -7.20 -5.29
C THR A 451 -17.98 -6.14 -6.36
N ALA A 452 -18.23 -6.47 -7.64
CA ALA A 452 -18.09 -5.50 -8.73
C ALA A 452 -18.93 -4.21 -8.50
N PRO A 453 -20.19 -4.26 -8.02
CA PRO A 453 -20.95 -3.06 -7.69
C PRO A 453 -20.33 -2.24 -6.55
N GLN A 454 -19.77 -2.89 -5.52
CA GLN A 454 -19.10 -2.18 -4.41
C GLN A 454 -17.83 -1.46 -4.87
N ARG A 455 -17.05 -2.08 -5.78
CA ARG A 455 -15.91 -1.41 -6.40
C ARG A 455 -16.33 -0.21 -7.23
N GLY A 456 -17.40 -0.35 -8.03
CA GLY A 456 -17.97 0.77 -8.79
C GLY A 456 -18.43 1.92 -7.87
N ALA A 457 -19.10 1.59 -6.77
CA ALA A 457 -19.53 2.59 -5.78
C ALA A 457 -18.36 3.32 -5.12
N TYR A 458 -17.26 2.63 -4.82
CA TYR A 458 -16.03 3.26 -4.32
C TYR A 458 -15.49 4.31 -5.31
N GLU A 459 -15.42 3.97 -6.60
CA GLU A 459 -14.98 4.90 -7.65
C GLU A 459 -15.93 6.08 -7.83
N GLU A 460 -17.24 5.84 -7.79
CA GLU A 460 -18.27 6.89 -7.88
C GLU A 460 -18.21 7.88 -6.71
N LEU A 461 -17.92 7.42 -5.50
CA LEU A 461 -17.79 8.27 -4.31
C LEU A 461 -16.52 9.13 -4.34
N LEU A 462 -15.41 8.59 -4.85
CA LEU A 462 -14.14 9.31 -4.91
C LEU A 462 -14.07 10.32 -6.06
N ARG A 463 -14.74 10.04 -7.18
CA ARG A 463 -14.76 10.89 -8.37
C ARG A 463 -14.99 12.39 -8.06
N PRO A 464 -16.06 12.80 -7.37
CA PRO A 464 -16.29 14.22 -7.07
C PRO A 464 -15.21 14.81 -6.16
N LEU A 465 -14.77 14.07 -5.13
CA LEU A 465 -13.73 14.53 -4.20
C LEU A 465 -12.41 14.84 -4.92
N VAL A 466 -12.04 13.99 -5.88
CA VAL A 466 -10.84 14.16 -6.70
C VAL A 466 -10.98 15.32 -7.67
N LEU A 467 -12.13 15.42 -8.36
CA LEU A 467 -12.37 16.51 -9.31
C LEU A 467 -12.39 17.88 -8.63
N ASP A 468 -13.02 17.99 -7.46
CA ASP A 468 -13.05 19.23 -6.68
C ASP A 468 -11.66 19.60 -6.18
N ALA A 469 -10.90 18.62 -5.68
CA ALA A 469 -9.52 18.78 -5.26
C ALA A 469 -8.63 19.31 -6.39
N VAL A 470 -8.67 18.70 -7.57
CA VAL A 470 -7.83 19.11 -8.70
C VAL A 470 -8.30 20.44 -9.29
N SER A 471 -9.61 20.69 -9.35
CA SER A 471 -10.17 21.97 -9.85
C SER A 471 -9.74 23.15 -8.98
N ALA A 472 -9.70 22.97 -7.65
CA ALA A 472 -9.22 23.99 -6.73
C ALA A 472 -7.74 24.34 -6.96
N VAL A 473 -6.90 23.34 -7.26
CA VAL A 473 -5.47 23.53 -7.56
C VAL A 473 -5.28 24.23 -8.91
N ALA A 474 -6.03 23.82 -9.93
CA ALA A 474 -5.99 24.45 -11.25
C ALA A 474 -6.41 25.94 -11.18
N ALA A 475 -7.45 26.25 -10.42
CA ALA A 475 -7.90 27.63 -10.20
C ALA A 475 -6.85 28.48 -9.44
N ALA A 476 -6.16 27.88 -8.46
CA ALA A 476 -5.10 28.57 -7.72
C ALA A 476 -3.82 28.80 -8.55
N GLY A 477 -3.51 27.90 -9.49
CA GLY A 477 -2.35 28.01 -10.39
C GLY A 477 -2.54 28.95 -11.59
N ALA A 478 -3.79 29.20 -12.02
CA ALA A 478 -4.12 30.08 -13.14
C ALA A 478 -3.50 31.51 -13.08
N PRO A 479 -3.53 32.24 -11.95
CA PRO A 479 -2.89 33.55 -11.86
C PRO A 479 -1.35 33.50 -11.92
N GLN A 480 -0.72 32.44 -11.39
CA GLN A 480 0.74 32.27 -11.47
C GLN A 480 1.20 31.86 -12.88
N ALA A 481 0.42 31.03 -13.58
CA ALA A 481 0.67 30.69 -14.97
C ALA A 481 0.49 31.90 -15.91
N ALA A 482 -0.50 32.77 -15.65
CA ALA A 482 -0.69 34.01 -16.38
C ALA A 482 0.49 34.99 -16.17
N GLN A 483 0.96 35.16 -14.93
CA GLN A 483 2.13 35.98 -14.62
C GLN A 483 3.43 35.42 -15.21
N ALA A 484 3.63 34.10 -15.18
CA ALA A 484 4.78 33.44 -15.80
C ALA A 484 4.75 33.57 -17.32
N ALA A 485 3.57 33.42 -17.96
CA ALA A 485 3.40 33.65 -19.39
C ALA A 485 3.65 35.12 -19.78
N GLU A 486 3.22 36.07 -18.95
CA GLU A 486 3.47 37.51 -19.16
C GLU A 486 4.95 37.86 -18.97
N GLN A 487 5.64 37.26 -17.99
CA GLN A 487 7.08 37.39 -17.80
C GLN A 487 7.89 36.76 -18.93
N THR A 488 7.48 35.58 -19.42
CA THR A 488 8.11 34.87 -20.55
C THR A 488 7.88 35.62 -21.86
N ALA A 489 6.69 36.21 -22.05
CA ALA A 489 6.41 37.10 -23.16
C ALA A 489 7.20 38.41 -23.07
N ALA A 490 7.44 38.95 -21.87
CA ALA A 490 8.28 40.12 -21.64
C ALA A 490 9.78 39.82 -21.85
N THR A 491 10.25 38.62 -21.50
CA THR A 491 11.63 38.19 -21.80
C THR A 491 11.82 37.92 -23.29
N ALA A 492 10.86 37.23 -23.93
CA ALA A 492 10.87 37.04 -25.39
C ALA A 492 10.76 38.36 -26.16
N ALA A 493 10.04 39.37 -25.64
CA ALA A 493 9.99 40.71 -26.22
C ALA A 493 11.31 41.50 -26.04
N ASN A 494 12.07 41.24 -24.97
CA ASN A 494 13.42 41.79 -24.79
C ASN A 494 14.46 41.09 -25.67
N ASP A 495 14.32 39.78 -25.90
CA ASP A 495 15.23 39.01 -26.77
C ASP A 495 14.92 39.19 -28.27
N ALA A 496 13.72 39.67 -28.62
CA ALA A 496 13.33 40.03 -30.00
C ALA A 496 13.98 41.32 -30.54
N ALA A 497 14.89 41.96 -29.79
CA ALA A 497 15.70 43.07 -30.30
C ALA A 497 16.87 42.64 -31.21
N THR A 498 17.05 41.32 -31.46
CA THR A 498 18.03 40.80 -32.42
C THR A 498 17.44 39.71 -33.33
N SER A 499 17.01 40.14 -34.53
CA SER A 499 16.68 39.33 -35.73
C SER A 499 15.30 38.64 -35.81
N PRO A 500 14.65 38.58 -37.01
CA PRO A 500 13.25 38.19 -37.13
C PRO A 500 13.08 36.71 -37.50
N ALA A 501 12.55 35.91 -36.59
CA ALA A 501 11.84 34.68 -36.92
C ALA A 501 10.73 34.45 -35.89
N ALA A 502 9.49 34.45 -36.35
CA ALA A 502 8.30 34.33 -35.50
C ALA A 502 8.18 32.92 -34.89
N PRO A 503 7.89 32.77 -33.59
CA PRO A 503 7.42 31.50 -33.04
C PRO A 503 5.89 31.42 -33.09
N ASN A 504 5.39 30.25 -33.49
CA ASN A 504 3.98 29.87 -33.39
C ASN A 504 3.56 29.85 -31.92
N ALA A 505 2.51 30.61 -31.58
CA ALA A 505 1.85 30.56 -30.29
C ALA A 505 1.18 29.18 -30.08
N ALA A 506 1.51 28.51 -28.97
CA ALA A 506 0.82 27.30 -28.55
C ALA A 506 -0.64 27.64 -28.19
N ALA A 507 -1.59 27.02 -28.89
CA ALA A 507 -3.01 27.15 -28.63
C ALA A 507 -3.41 26.38 -27.36
N VAL A 508 -4.03 27.07 -26.40
CA VAL A 508 -4.72 26.44 -25.27
C VAL A 508 -6.07 25.91 -25.76
N SER A 509 -6.21 24.58 -25.88
CA SER A 509 -7.50 23.97 -26.19
C SER A 509 -8.28 23.67 -24.91
N TRP A 510 -9.47 24.26 -24.79
CA TRP A 510 -10.47 23.90 -23.79
C TRP A 510 -11.43 22.85 -24.38
N ARG A 511 -11.79 21.83 -23.61
CA ARG A 511 -12.96 20.98 -23.91
C ARG A 511 -13.96 21.03 -22.77
N HIS A 512 -15.04 21.75 -23.01
CA HIS A 512 -16.28 21.70 -22.23
C HIS A 512 -17.08 20.48 -22.65
N TRP A 513 -17.56 19.67 -21.70
CA TRP A 513 -18.59 18.67 -21.95
C TRP A 513 -19.67 18.74 -20.87
N GLY A 514 -20.85 19.18 -21.30
CA GLY A 514 -22.13 18.95 -20.65
C GLY A 514 -23.24 19.26 -21.67
N PRO A 515 -24.51 19.01 -21.35
CA PRO A 515 -25.09 17.80 -20.78
C PRO A 515 -26.02 17.10 -21.81
N PHE A 516 -26.31 15.81 -21.67
CA PHE A 516 -27.50 15.22 -22.29
C PHE A 516 -28.20 14.24 -21.36
N PHE A 517 -29.51 14.43 -21.27
CA PHE A 517 -30.49 13.80 -20.39
C PHE A 517 -31.24 12.67 -21.12
N MET A 518 -31.53 11.59 -20.41
CA MET A 518 -32.73 10.71 -20.42
C MET A 518 -32.28 9.32 -19.95
N GLY A 519 -32.85 8.65 -18.97
CA GLY A 519 -33.94 8.89 -18.04
C GLY A 519 -34.20 7.53 -17.37
N CYS A 520 -34.27 7.48 -16.04
CA CYS A 520 -35.07 6.53 -15.27
C CYS A 520 -34.83 6.75 -13.76
N GLN A 521 -35.84 6.35 -12.99
CA GLN A 521 -36.23 6.93 -11.71
C GLN A 521 -35.25 6.66 -10.55
N ARG A 522 -35.11 7.66 -9.68
CA ARG A 522 -34.44 7.56 -8.37
C ARG A 522 -35.15 6.56 -7.45
N PRO A 523 -34.41 5.78 -6.65
CA PRO A 523 -34.81 5.47 -5.29
C PRO A 523 -34.09 6.41 -4.33
N ARG A 524 -34.86 7.11 -3.49
CA ARG A 524 -34.36 7.71 -2.25
C ARG A 524 -34.00 6.58 -1.30
N LEU A 525 -32.79 6.58 -0.74
CA LEU A 525 -32.50 5.87 0.50
C LEU A 525 -32.20 6.90 1.58
N GLY A 526 -33.22 7.17 2.40
CA GLY A 526 -33.09 7.94 3.62
C GLY A 526 -32.44 7.07 4.69
N LEU A 527 -31.36 7.59 5.29
CA LEU A 527 -30.80 7.05 6.52
C LEU A 527 -31.44 7.76 7.71
N GLY A 528 -32.18 7.00 8.52
CA GLY A 528 -32.52 7.32 9.89
C GLY A 528 -34.02 7.27 10.24
N ARG A 529 -34.41 6.40 11.18
CA ARG A 529 -34.78 6.80 12.56
C ARG A 529 -35.23 5.64 13.44
N ASP A 530 -35.04 5.86 14.73
CA ASP A 530 -35.49 5.15 15.91
C ASP A 530 -37.00 4.82 15.92
N THR A 531 -37.42 3.78 16.66
CA THR A 531 -38.23 3.86 17.90
C THR A 531 -38.79 2.50 18.36
N ASP A 532 -39.14 2.45 19.64
CA ASP A 532 -39.51 1.36 20.53
C ASP A 532 -40.74 0.48 20.16
N GLY A 533 -40.87 -0.61 20.92
CA GLY A 533 -41.79 -1.74 20.82
C GLY A 533 -43.31 -1.47 20.76
N ALA A 534 -44.03 -2.43 20.17
CA ALA A 534 -45.17 -3.13 20.76
C ALA A 534 -45.67 -4.28 19.86
N ASP A 535 -46.31 -5.24 20.51
CA ASP A 535 -46.77 -6.56 20.09
C ASP A 535 -47.56 -6.69 18.76
N GLY A 536 -47.38 -7.85 18.10
CA GLY A 536 -48.22 -8.30 16.99
C GLY A 536 -47.77 -9.64 16.39
N VAL A 537 -48.44 -10.72 16.77
CA VAL A 537 -48.15 -12.13 16.46
C VAL A 537 -48.73 -12.56 15.09
N LEU A 538 -47.89 -13.21 14.26
CA LEU A 538 -48.13 -14.20 13.16
C LEU A 538 -48.81 -13.80 11.82
N PRO A 539 -48.61 -14.56 10.69
CA PRO A 539 -47.55 -15.53 10.34
C PRO A 539 -46.92 -15.32 8.93
N LEU A 540 -45.74 -15.93 8.72
CA LEU A 540 -45.10 -16.11 7.41
C LEU A 540 -45.95 -17.04 6.51
N ALA A 541 -46.33 -16.57 5.32
CA ALA A 541 -46.74 -17.41 4.21
C ALA A 541 -45.53 -17.76 3.33
N VAL A 542 -45.19 -19.04 3.31
CA VAL A 542 -44.19 -19.65 2.42
C VAL A 542 -44.77 -19.69 1.00
N ALA A 543 -44.12 -19.01 0.05
CA ALA A 543 -44.41 -19.15 -1.37
C ALA A 543 -43.44 -20.15 -2.00
N ASN A 544 -43.96 -21.33 -2.37
CA ASN A 544 -43.26 -22.33 -3.18
C ASN A 544 -43.05 -21.84 -4.63
N PRO A 545 -41.97 -22.24 -5.32
CA PRO A 545 -41.76 -21.94 -6.73
C PRO A 545 -42.69 -22.77 -7.65
N PRO A 546 -42.99 -22.29 -8.88
CA PRO A 546 -43.97 -22.91 -9.75
C PRO A 546 -43.45 -24.19 -10.43
N LYS A 547 -44.35 -25.18 -10.50
CA LYS A 547 -44.20 -26.46 -11.18
C LYS A 547 -44.23 -26.27 -12.70
N SER A 548 -43.33 -26.92 -13.43
CA SER A 548 -43.48 -27.22 -14.86
C SER A 548 -43.95 -28.66 -15.02
N SER A 549 -44.89 -28.90 -15.94
CA SER A 549 -45.41 -30.22 -16.32
C SER A 549 -45.39 -30.37 -17.86
N PRO A 550 -45.43 -31.61 -18.38
CA PRO A 550 -44.59 -32.07 -19.50
C PRO A 550 -45.36 -32.44 -20.79
N SER A 551 -44.61 -32.68 -21.87
CA SER A 551 -44.96 -33.57 -23.01
C SER A 551 -43.70 -33.71 -23.89
N ASP A 552 -42.94 -34.81 -23.79
CA ASP A 552 -43.04 -36.04 -24.59
C ASP A 552 -42.58 -35.90 -26.06
N VAL A 553 -41.49 -36.59 -26.44
CA VAL A 553 -41.51 -37.86 -27.21
C VAL A 553 -40.05 -38.32 -27.48
N ALA A 554 -39.87 -39.63 -27.37
CA ALA A 554 -38.64 -40.42 -27.27
C ALA A 554 -37.82 -40.58 -28.57
N THR A 555 -36.53 -40.93 -28.43
CA THR A 555 -35.89 -42.13 -29.03
C THR A 555 -34.55 -42.43 -28.32
N PRO A 556 -34.24 -43.69 -27.92
CA PRO A 556 -32.95 -44.07 -27.34
C PRO A 556 -32.02 -44.68 -28.39
N LEU A 557 -30.71 -44.39 -28.32
CA LEU A 557 -29.71 -45.16 -29.06
C LEU A 557 -28.61 -45.66 -28.12
N ALA A 558 -28.71 -46.98 -27.94
CA ALA A 558 -27.71 -48.00 -27.65
C ALA A 558 -26.31 -47.59 -27.13
N ALA A 559 -25.99 -48.21 -25.99
CA ALA A 559 -24.64 -48.56 -25.60
C ALA A 559 -24.01 -49.53 -26.61
N ASP A 560 -22.70 -49.44 -26.78
CA ASP A 560 -21.88 -50.56 -27.24
C ASP A 560 -20.64 -50.70 -26.32
N PRO A 561 -20.28 -51.92 -25.89
CA PRO A 561 -19.25 -52.18 -24.91
C PRO A 561 -17.93 -52.68 -25.54
N ALA A 562 -16.89 -52.62 -24.70
CA ALA A 562 -15.77 -53.56 -24.63
C ALA A 562 -14.50 -53.34 -25.49
N GLN A 563 -13.44 -53.87 -24.86
CA GLN A 563 -12.09 -54.22 -25.33
C GLN A 563 -11.04 -53.12 -25.15
N ALA A 564 -9.90 -53.35 -24.51
CA ALA A 564 -9.34 -54.50 -23.79
C ALA A 564 -8.15 -53.98 -22.96
#